data_AF-A0A2S8AEX1-F1
#
_entry.id   AF-A0A2S8AEX1-F1
#
_cell.length_a   1.000
_cell.length_b   1.000
_cell.length_c   1.000
_cell.angle_alpha   90.00
_cell.angle_beta   90.00
_cell.angle_gamma   90.00
#
_symmetry.space_group_name_H-M   'P 1'
#
loop_
_entity.id
_entity.type
_entity.pdbx_description
1 polymer ?
#
loop_
_entity_poly.entity_id
_entity_poly.type
_entity_poly.pdbx_seq_one_letter_code
_entity_poly.pdbx_strand_id
1 'polypeptide(L)'
;MTITEIKQHLSIKEVLEHYQIRPKNGMINSPFHEDRTPSMQVFEDSDTVRCYSGNCPQSNKVIDVIDFIMYKEDLSKHESLLKAK
;
A
#
# COMPACT_ATOMS: atom_id res chain seq x y z
N MET A 1 -3.88 3.92 -20.88
CA MET A 1 -3.31 3.02 -19.86
C MET A 1 -4.41 2.19 -19.22
N THR A 2 -4.27 0.87 -19.30
CA THR A 2 -5.05 -0.12 -18.57
C THR A 2 -4.51 -0.26 -17.14
N ILE A 3 -5.27 -0.91 -16.25
CA ILE A 3 -4.85 -1.18 -14.86
C ILE A 3 -3.56 -2.00 -14.83
N THR A 4 -3.42 -2.97 -15.74
CA THR A 4 -2.25 -3.83 -15.85
C THR A 4 -0.99 -3.03 -16.20
N GLU A 5 -1.09 -2.08 -17.14
CA GLU A 5 0.03 -1.21 -17.53
C GLU A 5 0.47 -0.28 -16.39
N ILE A 6 -0.47 0.26 -15.62
CA ILE A 6 -0.15 1.09 -14.44
C ILE A 6 0.62 0.26 -13.41
N LYS A 7 0.12 -0.96 -13.12
CA LYS A 7 0.78 -1.86 -12.14
C LYS A 7 2.14 -2.39 -12.61
N GLN A 8 2.43 -2.38 -13.91
CA GLN A 8 3.74 -2.77 -14.44
C GLN A 8 4.80 -1.67 -14.29
N HIS A 9 4.38 -0.42 -14.07
CA HIS A 9 5.26 0.74 -14.00
C HIS A 9 5.28 1.43 -12.64
N LEU A 10 4.39 1.06 -11.73
CA LEU A 10 4.30 1.64 -10.39
C LEU A 10 4.58 0.56 -9.35
N SER A 11 5.77 0.61 -8.76
CA SER A 11 6.18 -0.30 -7.69
C SER A 11 5.64 0.14 -6.33
N ILE A 12 5.52 -0.80 -5.39
CA ILE A 12 5.13 -0.46 -4.02
C ILE A 12 6.16 0.47 -3.36
N LYS A 13 7.42 0.35 -3.74
CA LYS A 13 8.50 1.20 -3.23
C LYS A 13 8.31 2.66 -3.62
N GLU A 14 7.98 2.94 -4.87
CA GLU A 14 7.69 4.30 -5.35
C GLU A 14 6.48 4.91 -4.64
N VAL A 15 5.42 4.10 -4.43
CA VAL A 15 4.24 4.53 -3.67
C VAL A 15 4.62 4.89 -2.24
N LEU A 16 5.39 4.04 -1.55
CA LEU A 16 5.83 4.31 -0.17
C LEU A 16 6.71 5.56 -0.10
N GLU A 17 7.62 5.76 -1.07
CA GLU A 17 8.47 6.94 -1.15
C GLU A 17 7.66 8.22 -1.36
N HIS A 18 6.63 8.19 -2.21
CA HIS A 18 5.70 9.31 -2.41
C HIS A 18 5.04 9.75 -1.10
N TYR A 19 4.63 8.80 -0.26
CA TYR A 19 4.07 9.08 1.06
C TYR A 19 5.11 9.28 2.17
N GLN A 20 6.40 9.33 1.81
CA GLN A 20 7.52 9.49 2.75
C GLN A 20 7.60 8.37 3.80
N ILE A 21 7.09 7.19 3.48
CA ILE A 21 7.11 6.01 4.33
C ILE A 21 8.33 5.18 3.96
N ARG A 22 9.22 4.92 4.93
CA ARG A 22 10.41 4.09 4.71
C ARG A 22 10.31 2.77 5.47
N PRO A 23 10.31 1.62 4.78
CA PRO A 23 10.38 0.32 5.43
C PRO A 23 11.67 0.16 6.25
N LYS A 24 11.53 -0.49 7.40
CA LYS A 24 12.65 -0.96 8.21
C LYS A 24 12.56 -2.47 8.31
N ASN A 25 13.55 -3.18 7.74
CA ASN A 25 13.54 -4.64 7.62
C ASN A 25 12.26 -5.18 6.94
N GLY A 26 11.80 -4.50 5.89
CA GLY A 26 10.58 -4.88 5.16
C GLY A 26 9.28 -4.60 5.92
N MET A 27 9.31 -3.91 7.07
CA MET A 27 8.14 -3.59 7.87
C MET A 27 7.91 -2.07 7.96
N ILE A 28 6.65 -1.66 7.98
CA ILE A 28 6.18 -0.28 8.19
C ILE A 28 5.07 -0.23 9.24
N ASN A 29 4.91 0.92 9.88
CA ASN A 29 3.66 1.22 10.58
C ASN A 29 2.55 1.31 9.54
N SER A 30 1.45 0.61 9.78
CA SER A 30 0.33 0.60 8.83
C SER A 30 -0.25 2.02 8.71
N PRO A 31 -0.40 2.57 7.50
CA PRO A 31 -1.00 3.89 7.34
C PRO A 31 -2.53 3.84 7.31
N PHE A 32 -3.13 2.66 7.51
CA PHE A 32 -4.59 2.43 7.48
C PHE A 32 -5.23 2.44 8.88
N HIS A 33 -4.42 2.52 9.94
CA HIS A 33 -4.88 2.67 11.31
C HIS A 33 -3.76 3.28 12.16
N GLU A 34 -4.08 3.76 13.36
CA GLU A 34 -3.03 4.17 14.30
C GLU A 34 -2.21 2.97 14.76
N ASP A 35 -0.91 3.05 14.58
CA ASP A 35 -0.01 1.95 14.84
C ASP A 35 1.17 2.40 15.73
N ARG A 36 1.41 1.66 16.81
CA ARG A 36 2.51 1.96 17.76
C ARG A 36 3.80 1.23 17.40
N THR A 37 3.70 0.13 16.65
CA THR A 37 4.82 -0.72 16.26
C THR A 37 4.60 -1.23 14.83
N PRO A 38 5.63 -1.39 13.98
CA PRO A 38 5.44 -1.82 12.60
C PRO A 38 4.61 -3.11 12.49
N SER A 39 3.40 -3.01 11.93
CA SER A 39 2.47 -4.14 11.78
C SER A 39 2.23 -4.56 10.33
N MET A 40 2.78 -3.82 9.37
CA MET A 40 2.59 -4.06 7.95
C MET A 40 3.89 -4.45 7.26
N GLN A 41 3.88 -5.60 6.60
CA GLN A 41 5.00 -6.09 5.81
C GLN A 41 4.86 -5.63 4.36
N VAL A 42 5.99 -5.26 3.77
CA VAL A 42 6.15 -4.87 2.37
C VAL A 42 6.78 -6.05 1.62
N PHE A 43 6.16 -6.42 0.50
CA PHE A 43 6.65 -7.45 -0.42
C PHE A 43 7.01 -6.77 -1.74
N GLU A 44 8.28 -6.41 -1.90
CA GLU A 44 8.78 -5.71 -3.10
C GLU A 44 8.66 -6.58 -4.36
N ASP A 45 8.91 -7.90 -4.25
CA ASP A 45 8.85 -8.82 -5.40
C ASP A 45 7.47 -8.92 -6.06
N SER A 46 6.40 -8.65 -5.30
CA SER A 46 5.02 -8.71 -5.78
C SER A 46 4.30 -7.37 -5.75
N ASP A 47 5.01 -6.28 -5.43
CA ASP A 47 4.45 -4.94 -5.27
C ASP A 47 3.19 -4.88 -4.40
N THR A 48 3.23 -5.59 -3.26
CA THR A 48 2.10 -5.67 -2.33
C THR A 48 2.50 -5.42 -0.88
N VAL A 49 1.52 -5.15 -0.03
CA VAL A 49 1.67 -5.11 1.41
C VAL A 49 0.65 -6.01 2.11
N ARG A 50 0.95 -6.39 3.35
CA ARG A 50 0.00 -7.07 4.25
C ARG A 50 0.15 -6.54 5.66
N CYS A 51 -0.96 -6.13 6.28
CA CYS A 51 -1.00 -5.78 7.69
C CYS A 51 -1.46 -6.96 8.54
N TYR A 52 -0.74 -7.26 9.63
CA TYR A 52 -1.06 -8.37 10.54
C TYR A 52 -1.78 -7.91 11.82
N SER A 53 -1.96 -6.61 12.02
CA SER A 53 -2.69 -6.07 13.16
C SER A 53 -4.18 -6.43 13.09
N GLY A 54 -4.73 -6.96 14.18
CA GLY A 54 -6.17 -7.21 14.31
C GLY A 54 -7.03 -5.92 14.37
N ASN A 55 -6.40 -4.78 14.64
CA ASN A 55 -7.07 -3.47 14.67
C ASN A 55 -7.16 -2.83 13.27
N CYS A 56 -6.55 -3.43 12.26
CA CYS A 56 -6.58 -2.92 10.90
C CYS A 56 -7.87 -3.36 10.19
N PRO A 57 -8.64 -2.45 9.57
CA PRO A 57 -9.79 -2.82 8.74
C PRO A 57 -9.44 -3.75 7.56
N GLN A 58 -8.17 -3.72 7.13
CA GLN A 58 -7.63 -4.53 6.05
C GLN A 58 -6.69 -5.63 6.55
N SER A 59 -6.88 -6.07 7.81
CA SER A 59 -6.06 -7.11 8.43
C SER A 59 -5.99 -8.37 7.57
N ASN A 60 -4.78 -8.90 7.41
CA ASN A 60 -4.42 -10.09 6.66
C ASN A 60 -4.80 -10.08 5.17
N LYS A 61 -5.22 -8.96 4.59
CA LYS A 61 -5.43 -8.84 3.13
C LYS A 61 -4.11 -8.56 2.42
N VAL A 62 -3.94 -9.14 1.22
CA VAL A 62 -2.90 -8.71 0.28
C VAL A 62 -3.40 -7.46 -0.41
N ILE A 63 -2.62 -6.39 -0.34
CA ILE A 63 -3.00 -5.06 -0.83
C ILE A 63 -1.98 -4.65 -1.89
N ASP A 64 -2.42 -4.46 -3.13
CA ASP A 64 -1.57 -3.98 -4.21
C ASP A 64 -1.41 -2.45 -4.18
N VAL A 65 -0.58 -1.92 -5.07
CA VAL A 65 -0.28 -0.48 -5.16
C VAL A 65 -1.51 0.43 -5.30
N ILE A 66 -2.55 -0.03 -6.01
CA ILE A 66 -3.78 0.76 -6.22
C ILE A 66 -4.62 0.74 -4.96
N ASP A 67 -4.81 -0.45 -4.38
CA ASP A 67 -5.57 -0.60 -3.16
C ASP A 67 -4.86 0.10 -1.97
N PHE A 68 -3.53 0.18 -1.98
CA PHE A 68 -2.77 0.95 -0.99
C PHE A 68 -3.16 2.43 -1.04
N ILE A 69 -3.12 3.05 -2.23
CA ILE A 69 -3.52 4.46 -2.43
C ILE A 69 -4.98 4.65 -2.00
N MET A 70 -5.85 3.73 -2.42
CA MET A 70 -7.27 3.76 -2.10
C MET A 70 -7.53 3.80 -0.59
N TYR A 71 -6.92 2.90 0.17
CA TYR A 71 -7.09 2.85 1.63
C TYR A 71 -6.34 3.95 2.36
N LYS A 72 -5.21 4.43 1.82
CA LYS A 72 -4.40 5.50 2.42
C LYS A 72 -5.10 6.86 2.39
N GLU A 73 -5.87 7.11 1.33
CA GLU A 73 -6.50 8.40 1.04
C GLU A 73 -8.03 8.37 1.12
N ASP A 74 -8.61 7.22 1.45
CA ASP A 74 -10.07 7.02 1.50
C ASP A 74 -10.77 7.39 0.19
N LEU A 75 -10.23 6.86 -0.91
CA LEU A 75 -10.70 7.13 -2.28
C LEU A 75 -11.53 5.97 -2.83
N SER A 76 -12.26 6.24 -3.92
CA SER A 76 -12.75 5.16 -4.78
C SER A 76 -11.61 4.50 -5.56
N LYS A 77 -11.85 3.28 -6.06
CA LYS A 77 -10.89 2.58 -6.91
C LYS A 77 -10.59 3.34 -8.21
N HIS A 78 -11.56 4.08 -8.75
CA HIS A 78 -11.36 4.89 -9.95
C HIS A 78 -10.44 6.08 -9.69
N GLU A 79 -10.63 6.83 -8.61
CA GLU A 79 -9.79 7.96 -8.23
C GLU A 79 -8.36 7.50 -7.94
N SER A 80 -8.21 6.37 -7.24
CA SER A 80 -6.91 5.77 -6.95
C SER A 80 -6.16 5.39 -8.23
N LEU A 81 -6.87 4.87 -9.24
CA LEU A 81 -6.30 4.58 -10.56
C LEU A 81 -5.91 5.83 -11.34
N LEU A 82 -6.63 6.94 -11.18
CA LEU A 82 -6.25 8.21 -11.82
C LEU A 82 -4.99 8.79 -11.18
N LYS A 83 -4.83 8.61 -9.88
CA LYS A 83 -3.67 9.11 -9.13
C LYS A 83 -2.40 8.27 -9.36
N ALA A 84 -2.56 6.99 -9.66
CA ALA A 84 -1.47 6.06 -9.95
C ALA A 84 -0.95 6.14 -11.40
N LYS A 85 -1.59 6.92 -12.29
CA LYS A 85 -1.13 7.18 -13.66
C LYS A 85 -0.09 8.29 -13.69
#